data_AF-A0A3D1M912-F1
#
_entry.id   AF-A0A3D1M912-F1
#
_cell.length_a   1.000
_cell.length_b   1.000
_cell.length_c   1.000
_cell.angle_alpha   90.00
_cell.angle_beta   90.00
_cell.angle_gamma   90.00
#
_symmetry.space_group_name_H-M   'P 1'
#
loop_
_entity.id
_entity.type
_entity.pdbx_description
1 polymer ?
#
loop_
_entity_poly.entity_id
_entity_poly.type
_entity_poly.pdbx_seq_one_letter_code
_entity_poly.pdbx_strand_id
1 'polypeptide(L)' 'MRVADITEFYDLHCHFLPGMDDGCQTPEETLKLLEEQYRQGCRGVAATPHYYARESIQSFLDRRE' A
#
# COMPACT_ATOMS: atom_id res chain seq x y z
N MET A 1 27.22 4.22 -0.27
CA MET A 1 26.23 3.92 0.78
C MET A 1 25.94 2.43 0.70
N ARG A 2 26.22 1.64 1.75
CA ARG A 2 25.84 0.23 1.75
C ARG A 2 24.39 0.15 2.23
N VAL A 3 23.58 -0.70 1.61
CA VAL A 3 22.16 -0.88 1.98
C VAL A 3 22.00 -1.23 3.48
N ALA A 4 23.02 -1.82 4.09
CA ALA A 4 23.09 -2.15 5.51
C ALA A 4 23.10 -0.94 6.48
N ASP A 5 23.32 0.29 5.98
CA ASP A 5 23.36 1.50 6.81
C ASP A 5 22.01 2.27 6.81
N ILE A 6 21.00 1.82 6.06
CA ILE A 6 19.68 2.45 6.02
C ILE A 6 18.82 1.85 7.15
N THR A 7 18.61 2.63 8.20
CA THR A 7 17.76 2.24 9.34
C THR A 7 16.28 2.56 9.12
N GLU A 8 15.97 3.47 8.19
CA GLU A 8 14.62 3.95 7.91
C GLU A 8 14.42 4.16 6.41
N PHE A 9 13.24 3.79 5.90
CA PHE A 9 12.87 3.99 4.50
C PHE A 9 11.38 4.32 4.35
N TYR A 10 11.01 4.73 3.14
CA TYR A 10 9.63 5.01 2.74
C TYR A 10 9.27 4.10 1.58
N ASP A 11 8.11 3.44 1.68
CA ASP A 11 7.53 2.68 0.58
C ASP A 11 6.66 3.61 -0.27
N LEU A 12 7.04 3.78 -1.53
CA LEU A 12 6.32 4.65 -2.47
C LEU A 12 5.39 3.87 -3.40
N HIS A 13 5.28 2.55 -3.25
CA HIS A 13 4.42 1.72 -4.08
C HIS A 13 3.82 0.55 -3.30
N CYS A 14 2.64 0.76 -2.73
CA CYS A 14 2.00 -0.24 -1.88
C CYS A 14 0.49 -0.33 -2.12
N HIS A 15 -0.01 -1.58 -2.18
CA HIS A 15 -1.41 -1.94 -2.42
C HIS A 15 -2.07 -2.37 -1.10
N PHE A 16 -2.00 -1.49 -0.11
CA PHE A 16 -2.49 -1.77 1.25
C PHE A 16 -3.91 -1.26 1.51
N LEU A 17 -4.53 -0.55 0.57
CA LEU A 17 -5.92 -0.10 0.75
C LEU A 17 -6.86 -1.30 0.55
N PRO A 18 -7.69 -1.64 1.56
CA PRO A 18 -8.50 -2.85 1.51
C PRO A 18 -9.55 -2.78 0.40
N GLY A 19 -9.64 -3.84 -0.42
CA GLY A 19 -10.68 -4.00 -1.44
C GLY A 19 -10.51 -3.16 -2.71
N MET A 20 -9.41 -2.42 -2.84
CA MET A 20 -9.19 -1.53 -3.99
C MET A 20 -8.77 -2.28 -5.26
N ASP A 21 -8.02 -3.38 -5.12
CA ASP A 21 -7.47 -4.20 -6.20
C ASP A 21 -7.06 -5.59 -5.68
N ASP A 22 -6.01 -6.20 -6.24
CA ASP A 22 -5.46 -7.50 -5.88
C ASP A 22 -4.51 -7.46 -4.67
N GLY A 23 -4.35 -6.30 -4.02
CA GLY A 23 -3.67 -6.15 -2.74
C GLY A 23 -4.49 -6.65 -1.54
N CYS A 24 -4.44 -5.92 -0.42
CA CYS A 24 -5.20 -6.26 0.78
C CYS A 24 -6.71 -6.27 0.50
N GLN A 25 -7.43 -7.28 1.02
CA GLN A 25 -8.88 -7.39 0.88
C GLN A 25 -9.62 -6.96 2.15
N THR A 26 -8.98 -7.05 3.32
CA THR A 26 -9.58 -6.65 4.59
C THR A 26 -8.72 -5.67 5.40
N PRO A 27 -9.31 -4.89 6.34
CA PRO A 27 -8.55 -4.05 7.26
C PRO A 27 -7.53 -4.83 8.10
N GLU A 28 -7.82 -6.09 8.45
CA GLU A 28 -6.91 -6.93 9.22
C GLU A 28 -5.67 -7.33 8.42
N GLU A 29 -5.81 -7.60 7.12
CA GLU A 29 -4.67 -7.83 6.22
C GLU A 29 -3.83 -6.57 6.06
N THR A 30 -4.50 -5.42 5.92
CA THR A 30 -3.86 -4.10 5.86
C THR A 30 -3.00 -3.85 7.10
N LEU A 31 -3.56 -4.08 8.28
CA LEU A 31 -2.87 -3.86 9.55
C LEU A 31 -1.63 -4.75 9.66
N LYS A 32 -1.77 -6.06 9.39
CA LYS A 32 -0.65 -7.01 9.43
C LYS A 32 0.47 -6.62 8.47
N LEU A 33 0.13 -6.20 7.26
CA LEU A 33 1.10 -5.74 6.26
C LEU A 33 1.85 -4.49 6.75
N LEU A 34 1.14 -3.49 7.26
CA LEU A 34 1.76 -2.24 7.73
C LEU A 34 2.59 -2.45 9.00
N GLU A 35 2.18 -3.33 9.91
CA GLU A 35 2.96 -3.73 11.09
C GLU A 35 4.29 -4.38 10.68
N GLU A 36 4.26 -5.29 9.71
CA GLU A 36 5.48 -5.94 9.19
C GLU A 36 6.40 -4.95 8.46
N GLN A 37 5.83 -4.02 7.68
CA GLN A 37 6.62 -2.95 7.07
C GLN A 37 7.31 -2.08 8.14
N TYR A 38 6.59 -1.68 9.19
CA TYR A 38 7.13 -0.88 10.27
C TYR A 38 8.27 -1.60 11.00
N ARG A 39 8.11 -2.91 11.25
CA ARG A 39 9.13 -3.79 11.86
C ARG A 39 10.42 -3.85 11.03
N GLN A 40 10.32 -3.72 9.71
CA GLN A 40 11.47 -3.73 8.79
C GLN A 40 12.19 -2.37 8.69
N GLY A 41 11.62 -1.30 9.27
CA GLY A 41 12.19 0.05 9.20
C GLY A 41 11.43 1.01 8.29
N CYS A 42 10.28 0.60 7.72
CA CYS A 42 9.43 1.52 6.97
C CYS A 42 8.82 2.57 7.92
N ARG A 43 8.82 3.84 7.50
CA ARG A 43 8.29 4.98 8.29
C ARG A 43 7.20 5.77 7.57
N GLY A 44 6.97 5.49 6.30
CA GLY A 44 5.84 6.02 5.58
C GLY A 44 5.56 5.21 4.33
N VAL A 45 4.30 5.11 3.97
CA VAL A 45 3.80 4.29 2.87
C VAL A 45 2.88 5.14 2.01
N ALA A 46 3.11 5.20 0.71
CA ALA A 46 2.20 5.81 -0.25
C ALA A 46 1.27 4.73 -0.83
N ALA A 47 -0.04 5.00 -0.81
CA ALA A 47 -1.01 4.13 -1.46
C ALA A 47 -0.95 4.33 -2.98
N THR A 48 -0.68 3.26 -3.72
CA THR A 48 -0.62 3.28 -5.18
C THR A 48 -1.43 2.13 -5.80
N PRO A 49 -2.73 2.03 -5.50
CA PRO A 49 -3.57 0.96 -6.04
C PRO A 49 -3.68 1.06 -7.56
N HIS A 50 -4.03 -0.04 -8.20
CA HIS A 50 -4.20 -0.09 -9.65
C HIS A 50 -5.37 0.76 -10.14
N TYR A 51 -5.04 1.73 -10.99
CA TYR A 51 -6.01 2.42 -11.87
C TYR A 51 -5.76 1.98 -13.31
N TYR A 52 -6.79 1.46 -13.97
CA TYR A 52 -6.68 0.95 -15.33
C TYR A 52 -7.22 1.96 -16.35
N ALA A 53 -6.56 2.14 -17.49
CA ALA A 53 -6.98 3.10 -18.52
C ALA A 53 -8.40 2.89 -19.08
N ARG A 54 -8.95 1.67 -18.91
CA ARG A 54 -10.32 1.31 -19.31
C ARG A 54 -11.38 1.63 -18.25
N GLU A 55 -10.98 2.12 -17.09
CA GLU A 55 -11.86 2.41 -15.96
C GLU A 55 -12.20 3.90 -15.86
N SER A 56 -13.45 4.22 -15.50
CA SER A 56 -13.85 5.59 -15.19
C SER A 56 -13.36 6.01 -13.81
N ILE A 57 -13.09 7.31 -13.62
CA ILE A 57 -12.70 7.85 -12.30
C ILE A 57 -13.73 7.48 -11.23
N GLN A 58 -15.03 7.53 -11.57
CA GLN A 58 -16.10 7.18 -10.63
C GLN A 58 -16.00 5.72 -10.16
N SER A 59 -15.90 4.77 -11.10
CA SER A 59 -15.76 3.33 -10.78
C SER A 59 -14.57 3.05 -9.87
N PHE A 60 -13.46 3.78 -10.05
CA PHE A 60 -12.30 3.65 -9.17
C PHE A 60 -12.57 4.18 -7.76
N LEU A 61 -13.28 5.31 -7.64
CA LEU A 61 -13.62 5.91 -6.34
C LEU A 61 -14.66 5.08 -5.58
N ASP A 62 -15.58 4.44 -6.28
CA ASP A 62 -16.65 3.61 -5.69
C ASP A 62 -16.09 2.39 -4.93
N ARG A 63 -14.85 1.96 -5.21
CA ARG A 63 -14.18 0.86 -4.49
C ARG A 63 -13.78 1.20 -3.04
N ARG A 64 -13.89 2.47 -2.65
CA ARG A 64 -13.53 2.94 -1.30
C ARG A 64 -14.62 2.68 -0.26
N GLU A 65 -15.82 2.35 -0.69
CA GLU A 65 -16.98 2.05 0.16
C GLU A 65 -17.02 0.58 0.59
#